data_AF-A0A388Q4W3-F1
#
_entry.id   AF-A0A388Q4W3-F1
#
_cell.length_a   1.000
_cell.length_b   1.000
_cell.length_c   1.000
_cell.angle_alpha   90.00
_cell.angle_beta   90.00
_cell.angle_gamma   90.00
#
_symmetry.space_group_name_H-M   'P 1'
#
loop_
_entity.id
_entity.type
_entity.pdbx_description
1 polymer ?
#
loop_
_entity_poly.entity_id
_entity_poly.type
_entity_poly.pdbx_seq_one_letter_code
_entity_poly.pdbx_strand_id
1 'polypeptide(L)'
;MSSKYRQSEHTFHIPVMGIAFTIDSPVKVARFGISSVISIVEDHLIEMMRQHYYPSIHHLYEPISVSEPDYRAKRITDYLNLVNTIVQQQMQKLRSEAFEHGSDLMKYLKCSLMTAGLKNYTGI
;
A
#
# COMPACT_ATOMS: atom_id res chain seq x y z
N MET A 1 1.23 13.34 -37.87
CA MET A 1 2.01 12.64 -36.83
C MET A 1 1.09 12.35 -35.65
N SER A 2 0.51 11.16 -35.59
CA SER A 2 -0.39 10.77 -34.50
C SER A 2 0.42 10.10 -33.38
N SER A 3 0.47 10.76 -32.23
CA SER A 3 1.09 10.24 -31.01
C SER A 3 0.27 9.06 -30.50
N LYS A 4 0.87 7.87 -30.53
CA LYS A 4 0.33 6.66 -29.90
C LYS A 4 0.30 6.85 -28.39
N TYR A 5 -0.85 7.19 -27.82
CA TYR A 5 -1.07 7.08 -26.38
C TYR A 5 -0.98 5.59 -26.00
N ARG A 6 0.04 5.24 -25.20
CA ARG A 6 0.09 3.95 -24.51
C ARG A 6 -1.11 3.86 -23.58
N GLN A 7 -2.11 3.04 -23.93
CA GLN A 7 -3.14 2.67 -22.97
C GLN A 7 -2.48 1.91 -21.83
N SER A 8 -2.58 2.46 -20.62
CA SER A 8 -2.28 1.76 -19.39
C SER A 8 -3.39 0.73 -19.15
N GLU A 9 -3.18 -0.52 -19.55
CA GLU A 9 -4.15 -1.61 -19.35
C GLU A 9 -4.27 -2.07 -17.87
N HIS A 10 -3.64 -1.36 -16.93
CA HIS A 10 -3.53 -1.75 -15.53
C HIS A 10 -3.85 -0.59 -14.58
N THR A 11 -5.09 -0.09 -14.60
CA THR A 11 -5.54 0.92 -13.62
C THR A 11 -6.47 0.27 -12.61
N PHE A 12 -5.98 0.07 -11.38
CA PHE A 12 -6.78 -0.41 -10.25
C PHE A 12 -7.20 0.78 -9.39
N HIS A 13 -8.51 0.98 -9.22
CA HIS A 13 -9.05 1.98 -8.31
C HIS A 13 -9.57 1.30 -7.05
N ILE A 14 -8.97 1.61 -5.90
CA ILE A 14 -9.51 1.22 -4.61
C ILE A 14 -10.56 2.27 -4.25
N PRO A 15 -11.84 1.91 -4.10
CA PRO A 15 -12.87 2.85 -3.67
C PRO A 15 -12.49 3.46 -2.32
N VAL A 16 -12.75 4.75 -2.16
CA VAL A 16 -12.49 5.45 -0.89
C VAL A 16 -13.48 4.93 0.15
N MET A 17 -12.96 4.20 1.14
CA MET A 17 -13.71 3.73 2.31
C MET A 17 -13.47 4.67 3.49
N GLY A 18 -13.99 4.34 4.68
CA GLY A 18 -13.76 5.13 5.89
C GLY A 18 -12.27 5.37 6.20
N ILE A 19 -11.98 6.42 6.97
CA ILE A 19 -10.62 6.86 7.30
C ILE A 19 -9.72 5.73 7.83
N ALA A 20 -10.25 4.86 8.70
CA ALA A 20 -9.54 3.71 9.26
C ALA A 20 -9.15 2.65 8.21
N PHE A 21 -9.93 2.52 7.14
CA PHE A 21 -9.60 1.61 6.04
C PHE A 21 -8.53 2.20 5.14
N THR A 22 -8.67 3.49 4.78
CA THR A 22 -7.74 4.15 3.85
C THR A 22 -6.34 4.29 4.44
N ILE A 23 -6.20 4.63 5.72
CA ILE A 23 -4.89 4.76 6.38
C ILE A 23 -4.11 3.43 6.34
N ASP A 24 -4.81 2.30 6.49
CA ASP A 24 -4.22 0.97 6.56
C ASP A 24 -3.92 0.33 5.19
N SER A 25 -4.68 0.70 4.16
CA SER A 25 -4.65 0.08 2.84
C SER A 25 -3.24 -0.03 2.21
N PRO A 26 -2.39 1.01 2.17
CA PRO A 26 -1.07 0.92 1.51
C PRO A 26 -0.18 -0.19 2.07
N VAL A 27 -0.21 -0.42 3.38
CA VAL A 27 0.62 -1.47 4.01
C VAL A 27 0.25 -2.87 3.49
N LYS A 28 -0.99 -3.05 3.03
CA LYS A 28 -1.50 -4.35 2.57
C LYS A 28 -1.30 -4.57 1.08
N VAL A 29 -1.44 -3.52 0.26
CA VAL A 29 -1.54 -3.66 -1.20
C VAL A 29 -0.36 -3.07 -1.98
N ALA A 30 0.43 -2.16 -1.39
CA ALA A 30 1.47 -1.44 -2.11
C ALA A 30 2.59 -2.37 -2.63
N ARG A 31 2.89 -3.47 -1.93
CA ARG A 31 3.85 -4.48 -2.39
C ARG A 31 3.49 -5.12 -3.74
N PHE A 32 2.22 -5.04 -4.13
CA PHE A 32 1.70 -5.53 -5.41
C PHE A 32 1.62 -4.44 -6.48
N GLY A 33 2.18 -3.25 -6.25
CA GLY A 33 2.13 -2.13 -7.20
C GLY A 33 0.75 -1.49 -7.34
N ILE A 34 -0.18 -1.79 -6.43
CA ILE A 34 -1.52 -1.20 -6.42
C ILE A 34 -1.44 0.17 -5.73
N SER A 35 -1.87 1.21 -6.44
CA SER A 35 -1.96 2.56 -5.88
C SER A 35 -3.11 2.66 -4.88
N SER A 36 -2.86 3.26 -3.72
CA SER A 36 -3.85 3.48 -2.67
C SER A 36 -3.77 4.93 -2.13
N VAL A 37 -4.71 5.29 -1.26
CA VAL A 37 -4.83 6.62 -0.65
C VAL A 37 -4.68 6.49 0.86
N ILE A 38 -3.95 7.42 1.50
CA ILE A 38 -3.84 7.54 2.96
C ILE A 38 -4.62 8.77 3.41
N SER A 39 -5.60 8.58 4.30
CA SER A 39 -6.24 9.71 4.98
C SER A 39 -5.35 10.22 6.11
N ILE A 40 -4.95 11.49 6.04
CA ILE A 40 -4.17 12.20 7.08
C ILE A 40 -5.02 13.16 7.94
N VAL A 41 -6.35 13.03 7.83
CA VAL A 41 -7.30 13.98 8.44
C VAL A 41 -7.25 13.91 9.96
N GLU A 42 -7.24 12.70 10.51
CA GLU A 42 -7.33 12.47 11.95
C GLU A 42 -5.98 12.05 12.54
N ASP A 43 -5.39 12.96 13.30
CA ASP A 43 -4.07 12.79 13.89
C ASP A 43 -4.01 11.71 14.99
N HIS A 44 -5.08 11.56 15.78
CA HIS A 44 -5.13 10.49 16.79
C HIS A 44 -5.09 9.10 16.15
N LEU A 45 -5.80 8.93 15.03
CA LEU A 45 -5.77 7.70 14.26
C LEU A 45 -4.37 7.40 13.73
N ILE A 46 -3.63 8.41 13.26
CA ILE A 46 -2.24 8.25 12.81
C ILE A 46 -1.36 7.76 13.95
N GLU A 47 -1.48 8.33 15.15
CA GLU A 47 -0.70 7.90 16.31
C GLU A 47 -1.02 6.46 16.73
N MET A 48 -2.30 6.07 16.73
CA MET A 48 -2.70 4.67 16.98
C MET A 48 -2.10 3.72 15.93
N MET A 49 -2.09 4.13 14.65
CA MET A 49 -1.53 3.32 13.57
C MET A 49 0.00 3.22 13.67
N ARG A 50 0.70 4.29 14.10
CA ARG A 50 2.13 4.21 14.44
C ARG A 50 2.35 3.16 15.51
N GLN A 51 1.67 3.28 16.66
CA GLN A 51 1.79 2.32 17.76
C GLN A 51 1.54 0.87 17.31
N HIS A 52 0.57 0.66 16.41
CA HIS A 52 0.26 -0.67 15.87
C HIS A 52 1.37 -1.25 14.98
N TYR A 53 2.02 -0.41 14.16
CA TYR A 53 2.95 -0.88 13.12
C TYR A 53 4.43 -0.89 13.52
N TYR A 54 4.86 -0.11 14.51
CA TYR A 54 6.25 -0.16 14.99
C TYR A 54 6.74 -1.57 15.39
N PRO A 55 5.95 -2.40 16.09
CA PRO A 55 6.33 -3.77 16.40
C PRO A 55 6.61 -4.63 15.15
N SER A 56 5.97 -4.33 14.01
CA SER A 56 6.12 -5.11 12.78
C SER A 56 7.49 -4.96 12.12
N ILE A 57 8.21 -3.87 12.42
CA ILE A 57 9.56 -3.61 11.92
C ILE A 57 10.64 -3.79 12.99
N HIS A 58 10.27 -4.26 14.19
CA HIS A 58 11.18 -4.42 15.34
C HIS A 58 11.88 -3.12 15.77
N HIS A 59 11.24 -1.97 15.58
CA HIS A 59 11.73 -0.67 16.08
C HIS A 59 11.00 -0.26 17.36
N LEU A 60 11.67 0.54 18.19
CA LEU A 60 11.08 1.13 19.39
C LEU A 60 10.02 2.16 18.97
N TYR A 61 8.81 2.01 19.51
CA TYR A 61 7.76 3.02 19.39
C TYR A 61 8.00 4.15 20.39
N GLU A 62 8.12 5.37 19.88
CA GLU A 62 8.17 6.59 20.70
C GLU A 62 6.89 7.42 20.46
N PRO A 63 6.06 7.62 21.50
CA PRO A 63 4.85 8.42 21.38
C PRO A 63 5.21 9.90 21.21
N ILE A 64 4.54 10.57 20.27
CA ILE A 64 4.70 12.02 20.06
C ILE A 64 3.54 12.69 20.80
N SER A 65 3.79 13.55 21.77
CA SER A 65 2.72 14.18 22.56
C SER A 65 2.07 15.34 21.82
N VAL A 66 0.78 15.59 22.07
CA VAL A 66 0.06 16.78 21.55
C VAL A 66 0.61 18.10 22.08
N SER A 67 1.38 18.06 23.17
CA SER A 67 2.05 19.23 23.74
C SER A 67 3.35 19.61 23.01
N GLU A 68 3.83 18.77 22.10
CA GLU A 68 5.04 19.06 21.33
C GLU A 68 4.78 20.09 20.22
N PRO A 69 5.77 20.94 19.90
CA PRO A 69 5.70 21.78 18.71
C PRO A 69 5.62 20.90 17.46
N ASP A 70 4.71 21.26 16.56
CA ASP A 70 4.45 20.59 15.28
C ASP A 70 4.11 19.09 15.40
N TYR A 71 3.51 18.66 16.52
CA TYR A 71 3.19 17.26 16.78
C TYR A 71 2.45 16.57 15.62
N ARG A 72 1.48 17.26 14.99
CA ARG A 72 0.72 16.72 13.85
C ARG A 72 1.61 16.40 12.66
N ALA A 73 2.48 17.35 12.28
CA ALA A 73 3.37 17.17 11.14
C ALA A 73 4.40 16.07 11.41
N LYS A 74 4.92 15.99 12.64
CA LYS A 74 5.83 14.92 13.07
C LYS A 74 5.15 13.55 13.01
N ARG A 75 3.93 13.40 13.56
CA ARG A 75 3.15 12.15 13.52
C ARG A 75 2.88 11.71 12.08
N ILE A 76 2.44 12.63 11.22
CA ILE A 76 2.20 12.33 9.79
C ILE A 76 3.49 11.89 9.10
N THR A 77 4.57 12.65 9.27
CA THR A 77 5.86 12.38 8.61
C THR A 77 6.42 11.03 9.03
N ASP A 78 6.43 10.76 10.34
CA ASP A 78 6.93 9.52 10.89
C ASP A 78 6.08 8.32 10.44
N TYR A 79 4.75 8.47 10.42
CA TYR A 79 3.85 7.43 9.91
C TYR A 79 4.10 7.13 8.42
N LEU A 80 4.27 8.14 7.57
CA LEU A 80 4.56 7.94 6.15
C LEU A 80 5.92 7.25 5.94
N ASN A 81 6.92 7.59 6.74
CA ASN A 81 8.23 6.92 6.73
C ASN A 81 8.14 5.46 7.18
N LEU A 82 7.35 5.19 8.22
CA LEU A 82 7.05 3.84 8.72
C LEU A 82 6.40 2.98 7.63
N VAL A 83 5.34 3.49 6.99
CA VAL A 83 4.65 2.81 5.89
C VAL A 83 5.62 2.54 4.73
N ASN A 84 6.42 3.54 4.32
CA ASN A 84 7.41 3.34 3.27
C ASN A 84 8.40 2.22 3.63
N THR A 85 8.91 2.20 4.86
CA THR A 85 9.84 1.17 5.33
C THR A 85 9.23 -0.23 5.26
N ILE A 86 8.00 -0.38 5.75
CA ILE A 86 7.27 -1.66 5.70
C ILE A 86 7.08 -2.12 4.25
N VAL A 87 6.66 -1.21 3.36
CA VAL A 87 6.44 -1.54 1.94
C VAL A 87 7.74 -1.96 1.26
N GLN A 88 8.86 -1.27 1.51
CA GLN A 88 10.17 -1.65 0.96
C GLN A 88 10.59 -3.06 1.42
N GLN A 89 10.44 -3.36 2.71
CA GLN A 89 10.74 -4.70 3.26
C GLN A 89 9.85 -5.77 2.63
N GLN A 90 8.55 -5.52 2.50
CA GLN A 90 7.61 -6.43 1.85
C GLN A 90 7.97 -6.66 0.37
N MET A 91 8.34 -5.60 -0.35
CA MET A 91 8.77 -5.70 -1.75
C MET A 91 10.07 -6.49 -1.90
N GLN A 92 11.04 -6.26 -1.01
CA GLN A 92 12.29 -7.01 -1.01
C GLN A 92 12.04 -8.50 -0.75
N LYS A 93 11.20 -8.82 0.23
CA LYS A 93 10.77 -10.18 0.52
C LYS A 93 10.10 -10.83 -0.70
N LEU A 94 9.12 -10.16 -1.31
CA LEU A 94 8.40 -10.65 -2.47
C LEU A 94 9.33 -10.89 -3.68
N ARG A 95 10.38 -10.08 -3.86
CA ARG A 95 11.41 -10.30 -4.90
C ARG A 95 12.32 -11.50 -4.63
N SER A 96 12.51 -11.85 -3.35
CA SER A 96 13.36 -12.98 -2.93
C SER A 96 12.63 -14.32 -2.85
N GLU A 97 11.30 -14.31 -2.87
CA GLU A 97 10.48 -15.54 -2.84
C GLU A 97 10.60 -16.31 -4.15
N ALA A 98 10.79 -17.64 -4.05
CA ALA A 98 10.81 -18.52 -5.20
C ALA A 98 9.43 -18.61 -5.86
N PHE A 99 9.40 -18.84 -7.18
CA PHE A 99 8.18 -19.04 -7.96
C PHE A 99 7.55 -20.42 -7.66
N GLU A 100 7.05 -20.59 -6.45
CA GLU A 100 6.33 -21.79 -6.02
C GLU A 100 4.81 -21.59 -6.13
N HIS A 101 4.09 -22.68 -6.40
CA HIS A 101 2.63 -22.68 -6.49
C HIS A 101 2.04 -22.28 -5.12
N GLY A 102 1.33 -21.15 -5.08
CA GLY A 102 0.73 -20.60 -3.85
C GLY A 102 1.51 -19.46 -3.18
N SER A 103 2.72 -19.15 -3.67
CA SER A 103 3.50 -17.99 -3.19
C SER A 103 2.76 -16.66 -3.41
N ASP A 104 3.08 -15.64 -2.61
CA ASP A 104 2.53 -14.29 -2.78
C ASP A 104 2.92 -13.70 -4.15
N LEU A 105 4.03 -14.14 -4.72
CA LEU A 105 4.44 -13.87 -6.09
C LEU A 105 3.49 -14.48 -7.14
N MET A 106 3.01 -15.71 -6.91
CA MET A 106 1.99 -16.35 -7.75
C MET A 106 0.64 -15.61 -7.64
N LYS A 107 0.26 -15.11 -6.45
CA LYS A 107 -0.93 -14.24 -6.29
C LYS A 107 -0.76 -12.91 -7.01
N TYR A 108 0.40 -12.27 -6.91
CA TYR A 108 0.74 -11.06 -7.66
C TYR A 108 0.59 -11.27 -9.17
N LEU A 109 1.22 -12.33 -9.70
CA LEU A 109 1.09 -12.72 -11.10
C LEU A 109 -0.36 -13.02 -11.48
N LYS A 110 -1.12 -13.72 -10.63
CA LYS A 110 -2.53 -14.02 -10.87
C LYS A 110 -3.39 -12.76 -10.89
N CYS A 111 -3.18 -11.80 -9.99
CA CYS A 111 -3.85 -10.50 -10.04
C CYS A 111 -3.52 -9.75 -11.33
N SER A 112 -2.26 -9.82 -11.79
CA SER A 112 -1.82 -9.27 -13.07
C SER A 112 -2.40 -10.02 -14.29
N LEU A 113 -2.66 -11.32 -14.17
CA LEU A 113 -3.18 -12.17 -15.26
C LEU A 113 -4.71 -12.20 -15.35
N MET A 114 -5.43 -12.12 -14.22
CA MET A 114 -6.91 -12.06 -14.21
C MET A 114 -7.45 -10.79 -14.88
N THR A 115 -6.64 -9.73 -15.00
CA THR A 115 -7.01 -8.52 -15.75
C THR A 115 -6.86 -8.68 -17.26
N ALA A 116 -5.99 -9.58 -17.74
CA ALA A 116 -5.83 -9.86 -19.16
C ALA A 116 -6.92 -10.80 -19.73
N GLY A 117 -7.66 -11.50 -18.87
CA GLY A 117 -8.56 -12.60 -19.23
C GLY A 117 -10.00 -12.26 -19.61
N LEU A 118 -10.33 -11.01 -19.98
CA LEU A 118 -11.68 -10.63 -20.43
C LEU A 118 -11.71 -9.87 -21.77
N LYS A 119 -10.80 -10.23 -22.68
CA LYS A 119 -11.05 -10.04 -24.11
C LYS A 119 -10.84 -11.38 -24.78
N ASN A 120 -11.86 -11.81 -25.55
CA ASN A 120 -11.97 -13.08 -26.26
C ASN A 120 -12.66 -14.16 -25.42
N TYR A 121 -13.99 -14.15 -25.36
CA TYR A 121 -14.89 -15.32 -25.46
C TYR A 121 -16.33 -14.89 -25.19
N THR A 122 -16.96 -14.27 -26.18
CA THR A 122 -18.37 -14.51 -26.58
C THR A 122 -18.48 -14.00 -28.01
N GLY A 123 -18.55 -14.92 -28.97
CA GLY A 123 -18.84 -14.58 -30.36
C GLY A 123 -20.33 -14.28 -30.52
N ILE A 124 -20.62 -13.17 -31.21
CA ILE A 124 -21.44 -13.06 -32.44
C ILE A 124 -20.82 -11.91 -33.24
#